data_AF-A0A1G1SZQ3-F1
#
_entry.id   AF-A0A1G1SZQ3-F1
#
_cell.length_a   1.000
_cell.length_b   1.000
_cell.length_c   1.000
_cell.angle_alpha   90.00
_cell.angle_beta   90.00
_cell.angle_gamma   90.00
#
_symmetry.space_group_name_H-M   'P 1'
#
loop_
_entity.id
_entity.type
_entity.pdbx_description
1 polymer ?
#
loop_
_entity_poly.entity_id
_entity_poly.type
_entity_poly.pdbx_seq_one_letter_code
_entity_poly.pdbx_strand_id
1 'polypeptide(L)'
;MALSFPTAPLVAGWPTLSAARARLADVLNHPAFAAERRHKAGELMGTATDPQQVSRWAALALRESEQWEDATLAREEAQPGPPAHPAYPH
;
A
#
# COMPACT_ATOMS: atom_id res chain seq x y z
N MET A 1 1.99 1.70 19.35
CA MET A 1 0.93 0.86 18.77
C MET A 1 1.41 0.42 17.41
N ALA A 2 1.88 -0.82 17.27
CA ALA A 2 2.31 -1.37 15.99
C ALA A 2 1.06 -1.90 15.29
N LEU A 3 0.70 -1.33 14.13
CA LEU A 3 -0.32 -1.91 13.26
C LEU A 3 0.32 -3.13 12.60
N SER A 4 0.13 -4.30 13.22
CA SER A 4 0.45 -5.59 12.62
C SER A 4 -0.45 -5.78 11.40
N PHE A 5 0.08 -5.50 10.22
CA PHE A 5 -0.53 -5.95 8.98
C PHE A 5 -0.46 -7.48 8.94
N PRO A 6 -1.58 -8.19 8.79
CA PRO A 6 -1.52 -9.61 8.52
C PRO A 6 -0.94 -9.79 7.12
N THR A 7 0.36 -10.05 7.04
CA THR A 7 1.00 -10.65 5.85
C THR A 7 0.40 -12.04 5.69
N ALA A 8 -0.80 -12.11 5.12
CA ALA A 8 -1.48 -13.37 4.87
C ALA A 8 -0.58 -14.26 4.00
N PRO A 9 -0.48 -15.56 4.34
CA PRO A 9 0.44 -16.47 3.68
C PRO A 9 0.11 -16.55 2.18
N LEU A 10 1.16 -16.49 1.36
CA LEU A 10 1.15 -16.81 -0.06
C LEU A 10 0.60 -18.23 -0.23
N VAL A 11 -0.71 -18.36 -0.43
CA VAL A 11 -1.34 -19.64 -0.69
C VAL A 11 -0.90 -20.09 -2.08
N ALA A 12 -0.19 -21.21 -2.11
CA ALA A 12 0.17 -21.96 -3.31
C ALA A 12 -1.11 -22.42 -4.01
N GLY A 13 -1.53 -21.65 -5.01
CA GLY A 13 -2.74 -21.85 -5.79
C GLY A 13 -3.12 -20.54 -6.46
N TRP A 14 -3.53 -20.58 -7.73
CA TRP A 14 -3.94 -19.37 -8.43
C TRP A 14 -5.07 -18.70 -7.64
N PRO A 15 -4.92 -17.44 -7.20
CA PRO A 15 -5.93 -16.81 -6.37
C PRO A 15 -7.24 -16.75 -7.17
N THR A 16 -8.34 -17.12 -6.53
CA THR A 16 -9.66 -16.89 -7.11
C THR A 16 -9.84 -15.39 -7.37
N LEU A 17 -10.66 -15.01 -8.34
CA LEU A 17 -10.93 -13.60 -8.65
C LEU A 17 -11.37 -12.82 -7.40
N SER A 18 -12.14 -13.46 -6.51
CA SER A 18 -12.56 -12.89 -5.22
C SER A 18 -11.36 -12.61 -4.30
N ALA A 19 -10.43 -13.56 -4.15
CA ALA A 19 -9.23 -13.39 -3.33
C ALA A 19 -8.27 -12.33 -3.92
N ALA A 20 -8.11 -12.30 -5.25
CA ALA A 20 -7.31 -11.27 -5.92
C ALA A 20 -7.93 -9.87 -5.73
N ARG A 21 -9.26 -9.76 -5.80
CA ARG A 21 -9.97 -8.50 -5.54
C ARG A 21 -9.84 -8.05 -4.09
N ALA A 22 -10.01 -8.95 -3.13
CA ALA A 22 -9.83 -8.62 -1.71
C ALA A 22 -8.42 -8.07 -1.45
N ARG A 23 -7.39 -8.75 -1.98
CA ARG A 23 -6.00 -8.32 -1.84
C ARG A 23 -5.72 -6.96 -2.48
N LEU A 24 -6.27 -6.69 -3.66
CA LEU A 24 -6.13 -5.40 -4.31
C LEU A 24 -6.85 -4.29 -3.52
N ALA A 25 -8.03 -4.57 -2.96
CA ALA A 25 -8.75 -3.62 -2.11
C ALA A 25 -7.95 -3.26 -0.84
N ASP A 26 -7.30 -4.24 -0.21
CA ASP A 26 -6.44 -4.00 0.95
C ASP A 26 -5.25 -3.10 0.60
N VAL A 27 -4.55 -3.38 -0.51
CA VAL A 27 -3.42 -2.56 -0.97
C VAL A 27 -3.87 -1.15 -1.31
N LEU A 28 -5.02 -0.99 -1.95
CA LEU A 28 -5.57 0.32 -2.31
C LEU A 28 -6.02 1.14 -1.09
N ASN A 29 -6.25 0.52 0.06
CA ASN A 29 -6.59 1.23 1.30
C ASN A 29 -5.37 1.94 1.92
N HIS A 30 -4.17 1.75 1.37
CA HIS A 30 -2.95 2.41 1.79
C HIS A 30 -3.03 3.94 1.58
N PRO A 31 -2.50 4.79 2.52
CA PRO A 31 -2.55 6.25 2.40
C PRO A 31 -1.84 6.81 1.17
N ALA A 32 -0.93 6.04 0.56
CA ALA A 32 -0.32 6.37 -0.73
C ALA A 32 -1.37 6.55 -1.86
N PHE A 33 -2.55 5.93 -1.73
CA PHE A 33 -3.61 5.99 -2.74
C PHE A 33 -4.75 6.94 -2.33
N ALA A 34 -4.87 8.03 -3.10
CA ALA A 34 -5.98 8.96 -2.98
C ALA A 34 -7.34 8.27 -3.22
N ALA A 35 -8.40 8.79 -2.59
CA ALA A 35 -9.75 8.24 -2.68
C ALA A 35 -10.26 8.11 -4.12
N GLU A 36 -9.90 9.05 -5.00
CA GLU A 36 -10.27 9.01 -6.42
C GLU A 36 -9.64 7.83 -7.15
N ARG A 37 -8.39 7.49 -6.80
CA ARG A 37 -7.67 6.36 -7.38
C ARG A 37 -8.22 5.03 -6.88
N ARG A 38 -8.64 4.97 -5.61
CA ARG A 38 -9.38 3.82 -5.05
C ARG A 38 -10.72 3.62 -5.76
N HIS A 39 -11.45 4.69 -6.03
CA HIS A 39 -12.74 4.62 -6.71
C HIS A 39 -12.60 4.06 -8.13
N LYS A 40 -11.70 4.63 -8.94
CA LYS A 40 -11.39 4.12 -10.29
C LYS A 40 -10.92 2.67 -10.29
N ALA A 41 -10.09 2.30 -9.33
CA ALA A 41 -9.63 0.92 -9.20
C ALA A 41 -10.79 -0.02 -8.84
N GLY A 42 -11.74 0.40 -8.01
CA GLY A 42 -12.97 -0.34 -7.73
C GLY A 42 -13.82 -0.59 -8.98
N GLU A 43 -13.97 0.39 -9.86
CA GLU A 43 -14.67 0.24 -11.14
C GLU A 43 -13.95 -0.75 -12.08
N LEU A 44 -12.63 -0.64 -12.19
CA LEU A 44 -11.80 -1.54 -12.99
C LEU A 44 -11.81 -2.98 -12.43
N MET A 45 -11.85 -3.12 -11.10
CA MET A 45 -11.98 -4.43 -10.44
C MET A 45 -13.33 -5.08 -10.72
N GLY A 46 -14.41 -4.31 -10.76
CA GLY A 46 -15.76 -4.79 -11.07
C GLY A 46 -15.87 -5.35 -12.49
N THR A 47 -15.14 -4.76 -13.44
CA THR A 47 -15.13 -5.16 -14.85
C THR A 47 -14.11 -6.25 -15.18
N ALA A 48 -13.04 -6.39 -14.39
CA ALA A 48 -12.03 -7.42 -14.60
C ALA A 48 -12.52 -8.82 -14.21
N THR A 49 -12.46 -9.77 -15.14
CA THR A 49 -12.80 -11.19 -14.95
C THR A 49 -11.57 -12.09 -14.79
N ASP A 50 -10.38 -11.58 -15.13
CA ASP A 50 -9.13 -12.35 -15.06
C ASP A 50 -8.42 -12.18 -13.69
N PRO A 51 -8.31 -13.25 -12.88
CA PRO A 51 -7.60 -13.20 -11.60
C PRO A 51 -6.10 -12.89 -11.73
N GLN A 52 -5.45 -13.22 -12.85
CA GLN A 52 -4.04 -12.88 -13.05
C GLN A 52 -3.85 -11.39 -13.25
N GLN A 53 -4.72 -10.78 -14.07
CA GLN A 53 -4.71 -9.33 -14.29
C GLN A 53 -4.90 -8.57 -12.98
N VAL A 54 -5.87 -8.97 -12.15
CA VAL A 54 -6.11 -8.35 -10.83
C VAL A 54 -4.92 -8.55 -9.89
N SER A 55 -4.29 -9.72 -9.92
CA SER A 55 -3.09 -10.01 -9.12
C SER A 55 -1.89 -9.16 -9.54
N ARG A 56 -1.71 -8.91 -10.85
CA ARG A 56 -0.67 -8.00 -11.37
C ARG A 56 -0.91 -6.57 -10.92
N TRP A 57 -2.16 -6.11 -10.94
CA TRP A 57 -2.50 -4.79 -10.41
C TRP A 57 -2.21 -4.67 -8.92
N ALA A 58 -2.48 -5.71 -8.12
CA ALA A 58 -2.15 -5.72 -6.70
C ALA A 58 -0.64 -5.65 -6.47
N ALA A 59 0.17 -6.38 -7.26
CA ALA A 59 1.62 -6.32 -7.16
C ALA A 59 2.19 -4.94 -7.58
N LEU A 60 1.63 -4.33 -8.64
CA LEU A 60 2.02 -2.98 -9.06
C LEU A 60 1.67 -1.93 -8.01
N ALA A 61 0.47 -2.00 -7.43
CA ALA A 61 0.06 -1.10 -6.37
C ALA A 61 0.93 -1.27 -5.11
N LEU A 62 1.29 -2.50 -4.74
CA LEU A 62 2.19 -2.74 -3.60
C LEU A 62 3.56 -2.07 -3.81
N ARG A 63 4.13 -2.21 -5.00
CA ARG A 63 5.41 -1.57 -5.35
C ARG A 63 5.33 -0.05 -5.37
N GLU A 64 4.16 0.51 -5.67
CA GLU A 64 3.94 1.95 -5.65
C GLU A 64 3.77 2.49 -4.23
N SER A 65 3.13 1.73 -3.33
CA SER A 65 3.10 2.07 -1.90
C SER A 65 4.49 2.03 -1.27
N GLU A 66 5.31 1.03 -1.61
CA GLU A 66 6.71 0.95 -1.15
C GLU A 66 7.51 2.18 -1.58
N GLN A 67 7.39 2.59 -2.85
CA GLN A 67 8.07 3.80 -3.34
C GLN A 67 7.58 5.08 -2.67
N TRP A 68 6.28 5.15 -2.34
CA TRP A 68 5.73 6.28 -1.60
C TRP A 68 6.27 6.34 -0.16
N GLU A 69 6.42 5.19 0.49
CA GLU A 69 7.04 5.10 1.82
C GLU A 69 8.49 5.54 1.76
N ASP A 70 9.29 5.02 0.83
CA ASP A 70 10.69 5.41 0.63
C ASP A 70 10.83 6.92 0.35
N ALA A 71 9.96 7.48 -0.50
CA ALA A 71 9.96 8.91 -0.80
C ALA A 71 9.53 9.77 0.40
N THR A 72 8.63 9.25 1.24
CA THR A 72 8.20 9.91 2.48
C THR A 72 9.33 9.90 3.49
N LEU A 73 9.99 8.74 3.67
CA LEU A 73 11.15 8.58 4.56
C LEU A 73 12.30 9.51 4.15
N ALA A 74 12.64 9.54 2.86
CA ALA A 74 13.67 10.42 2.33
C ALA A 74 13.34 11.91 2.53
N ARG A 75 12.05 12.27 2.50
CA ARG A 75 11.59 13.63 2.77
C ARG A 75 11.69 13.99 4.25
N GLU A 76 11.39 13.06 5.14
CA GLU A 76 11.56 13.22 6.59
C GLU A 76 13.05 13.31 6.97
N GLU A 77 13.92 12.50 6.35
CA GLU A 77 15.38 12.59 6.53
C GLU A 77 15.95 13.92 6.00
N ALA A 78 15.42 14.44 4.89
CA ALA A 78 15.82 15.73 4.33
C ALA A 78 15.30 16.94 5.14
N GLN A 79 14.28 16.74 5.98
CA GLN A 79 13.73 17.75 6.89
C GLN A 79 13.77 17.20 8.32
N PRO A 80 14.97 17.07 8.93
CA PRO A 80 15.04 16.75 10.34
C PRO A 80 14.26 17.84 11.08
N GLY A 81 13.16 17.43 11.72
CA GLY A 81 12.38 18.31 12.57
C GLY A 81 13.27 18.92 13.67
N PRO A 82 12.79 19.96 14.37
CA PRO A 82 13.50 20.51 15.50
C PRO A 82 13.88 19.39 16.48
N PRO A 83 15.09 19.44 17.08
CA PRO A 83 15.61 18.34 17.89
C PRO A 83 14.60 17.92 18.96
N ALA A 84 14.37 16.60 19.07
CA ALA A 84 13.42 16.02 20.02
C ALA A 84 13.74 16.34 21.50
N HIS A 85 14.94 16.85 21.77
CA HIS A 85 15.37 17.26 23.09
C HIS A 85 15.83 18.73 23.06
N PRO A 86 15.30 19.61 23.93
CA PRO A 86 15.90 20.91 24.14
C PRO A 86 17.33 20.71 24.64
N ALA A 87 18.29 21.38 23.99
CA ALA A 87 19.66 21.42 24.46
C ALA A 87 19.67 22.13 25.82
N TYR A 88 19.81 21.38 26.91
CA TYR A 88 20.04 21.98 28.22
C TYR A 88 21.49 22.47 28.26
N PRO A 89 21.74 23.79 28.44
CA PRO A 89 23.09 24.28 28.68
C PRO A 89 23.56 23.78 30.04
N HIS A 90 24.75 23.17 30.06
CA HIS A 90 25.47 22.79 31.28
C HIS A 90 26.16 24.00 31.91
#